data_AF-A0A6F8Y2B7-F1
#
_entry.id   AF-A0A6F8Y2B7-F1
#
_cell.length_a   1.000
_cell.length_b   1.000
_cell.length_c   1.000
_cell.angle_alpha   90.00
_cell.angle_beta   90.00
_cell.angle_gamma   90.00
#
_symmetry.space_group_name_H-M   'P 1'
#
loop_
_entity.id
_entity.type
_entity.pdbx_description
1 polymer ?
#
loop_
_entity_poly.entity_id
_entity_poly.type
_entity_poly.pdbx_seq_one_letter_code
_entity_poly.pdbx_strand_id
1 'polypeptide(L)'
;MTWSYRTLGPRAARLLRWLSVFAGPVDLPTVEWLLDDDPLDPLSVLVDKSMIQAEPHASGTTYRMLDPIRAYAARRLAEAGEEQTARDRHVAWSLHAMEKAHLGPDHRPVTLSLYALDSLADEMRAALRWSATGGSARGGLRLANGLDQWWRERGLAREGRLWLFRLYGRIAETGEPIPEAELAAAYHMHSLHAGADGEVAEELRFSQRAEAAARQAGDAGLLAGCSPAGAGPLSTWASSTTPSGSAAR
;
A
#
# COMPACT_ATOMS: atom_id res chain seq x y z
N MET A 1 -19.97 -24.45 0.80
CA MET A 1 -19.65 -23.13 0.20
C MET A 1 -20.49 -22.78 -1.02
N THR A 2 -20.44 -23.55 -2.12
CA THR A 2 -21.14 -23.21 -3.37
C THR A 2 -22.65 -22.99 -3.21
N TRP A 3 -23.33 -23.75 -2.34
CA TRP A 3 -24.77 -23.62 -2.12
C TRP A 3 -25.14 -22.28 -1.46
N SER A 4 -24.48 -21.90 -0.35
CA SER A 4 -24.72 -20.60 0.31
C SER A 4 -24.42 -19.42 -0.61
N TYR A 5 -23.33 -19.47 -1.38
CA TYR A 5 -22.98 -18.42 -2.34
C TYR A 5 -24.02 -18.25 -3.45
N ARG A 6 -24.56 -19.35 -4.01
CA ARG A 6 -25.58 -19.29 -5.08
C ARG A 6 -26.91 -18.69 -4.61
N THR A 7 -27.15 -18.62 -3.31
CA THR A 7 -28.35 -17.98 -2.73
C THR A 7 -28.16 -16.50 -2.43
N LEU A 8 -26.96 -15.94 -2.64
CA LEU A 8 -26.70 -14.52 -2.46
C LEU A 8 -27.28 -13.73 -3.63
N GLY A 9 -27.99 -12.64 -3.30
CA GLY A 9 -28.34 -11.63 -4.29
C GLY A 9 -27.08 -10.95 -4.86
N PRO A 10 -27.20 -10.25 -6.00
CA PRO A 10 -26.05 -9.67 -6.71
C PRO A 10 -25.17 -8.76 -5.85
N ARG A 11 -25.79 -7.91 -5.01
CA ARG A 11 -25.08 -6.98 -4.10
C ARG A 11 -24.24 -7.72 -3.06
N ALA A 12 -24.82 -8.68 -2.35
CA ALA A 12 -24.11 -9.46 -1.32
C ALA A 12 -23.01 -10.36 -1.93
N ALA A 13 -23.27 -10.95 -3.10
CA ALA A 13 -22.28 -11.73 -3.83
C ALA A 13 -21.08 -10.87 -4.26
N ARG A 14 -21.32 -9.65 -4.76
CA ARG A 14 -20.26 -8.69 -5.10
C ARG A 14 -19.47 -8.28 -3.86
N LEU A 15 -20.14 -7.87 -2.78
CA LEU A 15 -19.47 -7.50 -1.53
C LEU A 15 -18.55 -8.61 -1.02
N LEU A 16 -19.04 -9.86 -0.99
CA LEU A 16 -18.22 -10.99 -0.55
C LEU A 16 -16.97 -11.19 -1.44
N ARG A 17 -17.10 -11.09 -2.77
CA ARG A 17 -15.95 -11.15 -3.68
C ARG A 17 -14.95 -10.05 -3.38
N TRP A 18 -15.42 -8.82 -3.18
CA TRP A 18 -14.55 -7.66 -2.98
C TRP A 18 -13.85 -7.68 -1.63
N LEU A 19 -14.52 -8.11 -0.57
CA LEU A 19 -13.90 -8.30 0.75
C LEU A 19 -12.76 -9.32 0.75
N SER A 20 -12.70 -10.22 -0.25
CA SER A 20 -11.65 -11.23 -0.33
C SER A 20 -10.24 -10.67 -0.62
N VAL A 21 -10.14 -9.40 -1.02
CA VAL A 21 -8.84 -8.74 -1.27
C VAL A 21 -8.10 -8.39 0.02
N PHE A 22 -8.82 -8.20 1.13
CA PHE A 22 -8.24 -7.94 2.44
C PHE A 22 -7.70 -9.23 3.05
N ALA A 23 -6.67 -9.13 3.88
CA ALA A 23 -6.12 -10.26 4.64
C ALA A 23 -6.84 -10.44 6.00
N GLY A 24 -7.23 -9.34 6.64
CA GLY A 24 -7.79 -9.30 7.99
C GLY A 24 -9.29 -9.02 8.06
N PRO A 25 -9.80 -8.75 9.27
CA PRO A 25 -11.10 -8.14 9.50
C PRO A 25 -11.12 -6.69 9.00
N VAL A 26 -12.29 -6.21 8.57
CA VAL A 26 -12.47 -4.82 8.11
C VAL A 26 -13.57 -4.12 8.91
N ASP A 27 -13.43 -2.81 9.14
CA ASP A 27 -14.48 -1.99 9.74
C ASP A 27 -15.48 -1.48 8.69
N LEU A 28 -16.60 -0.92 9.13
CA LEU A 28 -17.63 -0.38 8.22
C LEU A 28 -17.06 0.68 7.24
N PRO A 29 -16.24 1.67 7.67
CA PRO A 29 -15.63 2.63 6.74
C PRO A 29 -14.76 1.97 5.65
N THR A 30 -14.09 0.86 5.96
CA THR A 30 -13.33 0.10 4.95
C THR A 30 -14.25 -0.60 3.95
N VAL A 31 -15.40 -1.11 4.41
CA VAL A 31 -16.42 -1.68 3.50
C VAL A 31 -17.00 -0.60 2.59
N GLU A 32 -17.31 0.57 3.14
CA GLU A 32 -17.80 1.74 2.38
C GLU A 32 -16.76 2.23 1.36
N TRP A 33 -15.46 2.16 1.65
CA TRP A 33 -14.43 2.50 0.68
C TRP A 33 -14.46 1.60 -0.57
N LEU A 34 -14.80 0.33 -0.42
CA LEU A 34 -14.83 -0.62 -1.53
C LEU A 34 -16.07 -0.46 -2.40
N LEU A 35 -17.22 -0.17 -1.77
CA LEU A 35 -18.50 -0.09 -2.43
C LEU A 35 -18.88 1.37 -2.68
N ASP A 36 -19.17 1.72 -3.93
CA ASP A 36 -19.75 3.03 -4.26
C ASP A 36 -21.27 3.08 -3.93
N ASP A 37 -21.74 2.30 -2.95
CA ASP A 37 -23.16 2.08 -2.59
C ASP A 37 -23.26 1.66 -1.11
N ASP A 38 -24.46 1.72 -0.54
CA ASP A 38 -24.75 1.36 0.84
C ASP A 38 -24.39 -0.12 1.12
N PRO A 39 -23.46 -0.38 2.06
CA PRO A 39 -23.02 -1.73 2.40
C PRO A 39 -23.92 -2.44 3.43
N LEU A 40 -24.86 -1.75 4.09
CA LEU A 40 -25.57 -2.30 5.25
C LEU A 40 -26.43 -3.52 4.90
N ASP A 41 -27.27 -3.41 3.87
CA ASP A 41 -28.10 -4.51 3.37
C ASP A 41 -27.26 -5.75 2.98
N PRO A 42 -26.23 -5.63 2.11
CA PRO A 42 -25.41 -6.79 1.76
C PRO A 42 -24.59 -7.33 2.93
N LEU A 43 -24.13 -6.48 3.87
CA LEU A 43 -23.45 -6.94 5.08
C LEU A 43 -24.37 -7.81 5.94
N SER A 44 -25.61 -7.36 6.19
CA SER A 44 -26.59 -8.13 6.97
C SER A 44 -26.81 -9.51 6.35
N VAL A 45 -27.02 -9.57 5.03
CA VAL A 45 -27.22 -10.85 4.31
C VAL A 45 -26.02 -11.78 4.45
N LEU A 46 -24.79 -11.26 4.43
CA LEU A 46 -23.59 -12.06 4.58
C LEU A 46 -23.41 -12.57 6.01
N VAL A 47 -23.76 -11.77 7.02
CA VAL A 47 -23.75 -12.18 8.44
C VAL A 47 -24.82 -13.25 8.69
N ASP A 48 -26.06 -13.03 8.22
CA ASP A 48 -27.19 -13.96 8.40
C ASP A 48 -26.92 -15.34 7.77
N LYS A 49 -26.14 -15.37 6.69
CA LYS A 49 -25.72 -16.61 6.00
C LYS A 49 -24.38 -17.16 6.50
N SER A 50 -23.81 -16.58 7.57
CA SER A 50 -22.52 -16.95 8.15
C SER A 50 -21.37 -16.96 7.14
N MET A 51 -21.43 -16.09 6.13
CA MET A 51 -20.38 -15.90 5.13
C MET A 51 -19.27 -14.97 5.66
N ILE A 52 -19.63 -14.07 6.57
CA ILE A 52 -18.73 -13.23 7.36
C ILE A 52 -19.21 -13.26 8.82
N GLN A 53 -18.32 -12.91 9.75
CA GLN A 53 -18.62 -12.77 11.17
C GLN A 53 -18.52 -11.30 11.58
N ALA A 54 -19.55 -10.80 12.27
CA ALA A 54 -19.53 -9.47 12.87
C ALA A 54 -19.01 -9.58 14.31
N GLU A 55 -17.91 -8.90 14.60
CA GLU A 55 -17.22 -8.96 15.88
C GLU A 55 -17.19 -7.56 16.53
N PRO A 56 -17.49 -7.43 17.85
CA PRO A 56 -17.34 -6.16 18.55
C PRO A 56 -15.88 -5.70 18.61
N HIS A 57 -15.65 -4.41 18.37
CA HIS A 57 -14.35 -3.77 18.43
C HIS A 57 -14.45 -2.40 19.12
N ALA A 58 -13.32 -1.85 19.58
CA ALA A 58 -13.30 -0.61 20.37
C ALA A 58 -13.90 0.60 19.63
N SER A 59 -13.77 0.64 18.30
CA SER A 59 -14.29 1.69 17.42
C SER A 59 -15.60 1.33 16.70
N GLY A 60 -16.21 0.17 16.99
CA GLY A 60 -17.45 -0.26 16.35
C GLY A 60 -17.51 -1.77 16.09
N THR A 61 -17.95 -2.15 14.89
CA THR A 61 -18.04 -3.55 14.46
C THR A 61 -17.02 -3.83 13.37
N THR A 62 -16.30 -4.94 13.49
CA THR A 62 -15.45 -5.45 12.42
C THR A 62 -16.07 -6.69 11.80
N TYR A 63 -15.80 -6.88 10.51
CA TYR A 63 -16.33 -7.97 9.71
C TYR A 63 -15.17 -8.87 9.29
N ARG A 64 -15.19 -10.12 9.75
CA ARG A 64 -14.16 -11.11 9.47
C ARG A 64 -14.66 -12.17 8.50
N MET A 65 -13.87 -12.45 7.47
CA MET A 65 -14.10 -13.57 6.57
C MET A 65 -13.20 -14.75 6.92
N LEU A 66 -13.76 -15.95 7.00
CA LEU A 66 -12.97 -17.17 7.24
C LEU A 66 -12.15 -17.55 5.99
N ASP A 67 -10.94 -18.08 6.19
CA ASP A 67 -10.00 -18.36 5.09
C ASP A 67 -10.57 -19.26 3.97
N PRO A 68 -11.34 -20.33 4.26
CA PRO A 68 -11.96 -21.12 3.19
C PRO A 68 -12.97 -20.32 2.36
N ILE A 69 -13.66 -19.37 2.99
CA ILE A 69 -14.61 -18.47 2.33
C ILE A 69 -13.86 -17.44 1.50
N ARG A 70 -12.78 -16.87 2.05
CA ARG A 70 -11.90 -15.91 1.37
C ARG A 70 -11.30 -16.49 0.10
N ALA A 71 -10.74 -17.70 0.16
CA ALA A 71 -10.19 -18.38 -1.00
C ALA A 71 -11.25 -18.63 -2.09
N TYR A 72 -12.46 -19.03 -1.69
CA TYR A 72 -13.57 -19.21 -2.62
C TYR A 72 -14.03 -17.88 -3.25
N ALA A 73 -14.15 -16.82 -2.44
CA ALA A 73 -14.56 -15.50 -2.89
C ALA A 73 -13.52 -14.86 -3.83
N ALA A 74 -12.23 -15.03 -3.57
CA ALA A 74 -11.14 -14.56 -4.43
C ALA A 74 -11.16 -15.24 -5.81
N ARG A 75 -11.42 -16.54 -5.87
CA ARG A 75 -11.64 -17.23 -7.16
C ARG A 75 -12.85 -16.66 -7.90
N ARG A 76 -13.95 -16.42 -7.18
CA ARG A 76 -15.15 -15.83 -7.78
C ARG A 76 -14.93 -14.40 -8.25
N LEU A 77 -14.08 -13.63 -7.58
CA LEU A 77 -13.65 -12.28 -7.99
C LEU A 77 -12.96 -12.31 -9.35
N ALA A 78 -12.02 -13.24 -9.54
CA ALA A 78 -11.35 -13.45 -10.82
C ALA A 78 -12.32 -13.96 -11.90
N GLU A 79 -13.16 -14.95 -11.60
CA GLU A 79 -14.17 -15.47 -12.53
C GLU A 79 -15.20 -14.41 -12.96
N ALA A 80 -15.47 -13.40 -12.11
CA ALA A 80 -16.35 -12.28 -12.41
C ALA A 80 -15.66 -11.16 -13.22
N GLY A 81 -14.34 -11.23 -13.45
CA GLY A 81 -13.58 -10.18 -14.12
C GLY A 81 -13.41 -8.89 -13.29
N GLU A 82 -13.60 -8.97 -11.98
CA GLU A 82 -13.60 -7.81 -11.07
C GLU A 82 -12.28 -7.64 -10.30
N GLU A 83 -11.33 -8.58 -10.46
CA GLU A 83 -10.09 -8.64 -9.66
C GLU A 83 -9.25 -7.36 -9.75
N GLN A 84 -9.03 -6.85 -10.96
CA GLN A 84 -8.24 -5.64 -11.18
C GLN A 84 -8.82 -4.47 -10.37
N THR A 85 -10.10 -4.17 -10.59
CA THR A 85 -10.79 -3.05 -9.94
C THR A 85 -10.77 -3.18 -8.42
N ALA A 86 -11.11 -4.36 -7.89
CA ALA A 86 -11.18 -4.56 -6.43
C ALA A 86 -9.81 -4.43 -5.76
N ARG A 87 -8.75 -5.00 -6.37
CA ARG A 87 -7.40 -4.92 -5.82
C ARG A 87 -6.76 -3.55 -6.00
N ASP A 88 -7.05 -2.82 -7.08
CA ASP A 88 -6.61 -1.43 -7.24
C ASP A 88 -7.27 -0.51 -6.20
N ARG A 89 -8.55 -0.74 -5.86
CA ARG A 89 -9.20 -0.04 -4.73
C ARG A 89 -8.59 -0.39 -3.39
N HIS A 90 -8.18 -1.64 -3.19
CA HIS A 90 -7.44 -2.06 -1.99
C HIS A 90 -6.09 -1.34 -1.88
N VAL A 91 -5.32 -1.22 -2.97
CA VAL A 91 -4.07 -0.44 -2.98
C VAL A 91 -4.34 1.03 -2.63
N ALA A 92 -5.39 1.64 -3.18
CA ALA A 92 -5.77 3.01 -2.85
C ALA A 92 -6.17 3.16 -1.37
N TRP A 93 -6.92 2.19 -0.83
CA TRP A 93 -7.23 2.13 0.60
C TRP A 93 -5.96 1.99 1.45
N SER A 94 -5.02 1.13 1.06
CA SER A 94 -3.78 0.90 1.79
C SER A 94 -2.92 2.16 1.85
N LEU A 95 -2.86 2.94 0.76
CA LEU A 95 -2.18 4.24 0.74
C LEU A 95 -2.84 5.22 1.71
N HIS A 96 -4.17 5.32 1.68
CA HIS A 96 -4.92 6.18 2.59
C HIS A 96 -4.76 5.78 4.06
N ALA A 97 -4.79 4.48 4.35
CA ALA A 97 -4.57 3.94 5.69
C ALA A 97 -3.14 4.22 6.18
N MET A 98 -2.15 4.10 5.29
CA MET A 98 -0.76 4.45 5.56
C MET A 98 -0.60 5.93 5.89
N GLU A 99 -1.20 6.82 5.10
CA GLU A 99 -1.17 8.27 5.34
C GLU A 99 -1.80 8.62 6.69
N LYS A 100 -2.95 8.02 7.02
CA LYS A 100 -3.60 8.19 8.33
C LYS A 100 -2.72 7.71 9.49
N ALA A 101 -1.94 6.64 9.32
CA ALA A 101 -1.04 6.16 10.37
C ALA A 101 0.10 7.14 10.70
N HIS A 102 0.36 8.12 9.82
CA HIS A 102 1.31 9.21 10.03
C HIS A 102 0.66 10.47 10.64
N LEU A 103 -0.63 10.44 10.95
CA LEU A 103 -1.37 11.56 11.52
C LEU A 103 -1.83 11.25 12.95
N GLY A 104 -1.68 12.23 13.84
CA GLY A 104 -2.22 12.18 15.19
C GLY A 104 -3.73 12.41 15.22
N PRO A 105 -4.39 12.27 16.38
CA PRO A 105 -5.83 12.51 16.53
C PRO A 105 -6.28 13.92 16.12
N ASP A 106 -5.37 14.89 16.22
CA ASP A 106 -5.55 16.29 15.80
C ASP A 106 -5.18 16.55 14.33
N HIS A 107 -4.99 15.47 13.55
CA HIS A 107 -4.59 15.50 12.14
C HIS A 107 -3.23 16.18 11.89
N ARG A 108 -2.38 16.27 12.92
CA ARG A 108 -1.01 16.77 12.75
C ARG A 108 -0.06 15.62 12.44
N PRO A 109 1.02 15.86 11.67
CA PRO A 109 2.05 14.86 11.46
C PRO A 109 2.61 14.38 12.81
N VAL A 110 2.62 13.06 13.00
CA VAL A 110 3.22 12.42 14.18
C VAL A 110 4.26 11.41 13.72
N THR A 111 5.20 11.09 14.60
CA THR A 111 6.07 9.92 14.39
C THR A 111 5.19 8.70 14.23
N LEU A 112 5.46 7.93 13.18
CA LEU A 112 4.75 6.71 12.81
C LEU A 112 4.51 5.80 14.01
N SER A 113 3.25 5.47 14.28
CA SER A 113 2.92 4.46 15.29
C SER A 113 3.23 3.08 14.73
N LEU A 114 4.38 2.51 15.13
CA LEU A 114 4.78 1.17 14.71
C LEU A 114 3.74 0.10 15.06
N TYR A 115 3.04 0.26 16.19
CA TYR A 115 1.96 -0.64 16.59
C TYR A 115 0.77 -0.57 15.63
N ALA A 116 0.41 0.63 15.17
CA ALA A 116 -0.68 0.80 14.20
C ALA A 116 -0.32 0.22 12.83
N LEU A 117 0.96 0.23 12.45
CA LEU A 117 1.39 -0.43 11.22
C LEU A 117 1.53 -1.93 11.35
N ASP A 118 1.89 -2.46 12.52
CA ASP A 118 1.94 -3.92 12.71
C ASP A 118 0.58 -4.56 12.44
N SER A 119 -0.52 -3.90 12.86
CA SER A 119 -1.88 -4.39 12.58
C SER A 119 -2.27 -4.29 11.11
N LEU A 120 -1.61 -3.42 10.34
CA LEU A 120 -1.83 -3.23 8.91
C LEU A 120 -0.82 -3.98 8.03
N ALA A 121 0.23 -4.58 8.61
CA ALA A 121 1.36 -5.11 7.85
C ALA A 121 0.94 -6.16 6.80
N ASP A 122 0.00 -7.04 7.13
CA ASP A 122 -0.49 -8.05 6.19
C ASP A 122 -1.31 -7.46 5.04
N GLU A 123 -2.05 -6.37 5.30
CA GLU A 123 -2.73 -5.60 4.25
C GLU A 123 -1.72 -4.91 3.34
N MET A 124 -0.69 -4.28 3.90
CA MET A 124 0.34 -3.60 3.12
C MET A 124 1.12 -4.59 2.25
N ARG A 125 1.46 -5.76 2.79
CA ARG A 125 2.07 -6.85 2.00
C ARG A 125 1.14 -7.38 0.92
N ALA A 126 -0.18 -7.44 1.16
CA ALA A 126 -1.15 -7.84 0.14
C ALA A 126 -1.24 -6.81 -1.00
N ALA A 127 -1.24 -5.52 -0.67
CA ALA A 127 -1.24 -4.43 -1.64
C ALA A 127 0.09 -4.38 -2.44
N LEU A 128 1.24 -4.59 -1.79
CA LEU A 128 2.54 -4.71 -2.45
C LEU A 128 2.60 -5.92 -3.39
N ARG A 129 2.07 -7.09 -2.97
CA ARG A 129 1.95 -8.26 -3.85
C ARG A 129 1.19 -7.93 -5.12
N TRP A 130 0.03 -7.29 -4.98
CA TRP A 130 -0.77 -6.92 -6.14
C TRP A 130 -0.05 -5.92 -7.05
N SER A 131 0.52 -4.87 -6.47
CA SER A 131 1.27 -3.83 -7.21
C SER A 131 2.46 -4.41 -7.97
N ALA A 132 3.08 -5.48 -7.46
CA ALA A 132 4.21 -6.16 -8.10
C ALA A 132 3.81 -7.17 -9.18
N THR A 133 2.54 -7.58 -9.30
CA THR A 133 2.13 -8.65 -10.24
C THR A 133 1.06 -8.22 -11.24
N GLY A 134 0.07 -7.45 -10.81
CA GLY A 134 -1.09 -7.07 -11.63
C GLY A 134 -1.44 -5.58 -11.58
N GLY A 135 -1.13 -4.90 -10.47
CA GLY A 135 -1.43 -3.49 -10.26
C GLY A 135 -0.37 -2.53 -10.80
N SER A 136 -0.52 -1.26 -10.40
CA SER A 136 0.45 -0.18 -10.66
C SER A 136 1.68 -0.34 -9.78
N ALA A 137 2.85 -0.47 -10.42
CA ALA A 137 4.13 -0.50 -9.72
C ALA A 137 4.42 0.84 -9.05
N ARG A 138 3.96 1.95 -9.64
CA ARG A 138 4.05 3.29 -9.03
C ARG A 138 3.30 3.35 -7.70
N GLY A 139 2.08 2.80 -7.64
CA GLY A 139 1.32 2.66 -6.39
C GLY A 139 2.08 1.83 -5.35
N GLY A 140 2.71 0.74 -5.79
CA GLY A 140 3.57 -0.09 -4.95
C GLY A 140 4.80 0.65 -4.41
N LEU A 141 5.47 1.48 -5.22
CA LEU A 141 6.61 2.29 -4.75
C LEU A 141 6.19 3.30 -3.68
N ARG A 142 5.00 3.91 -3.82
CA ARG A 142 4.45 4.82 -2.80
C ARG A 142 4.14 4.10 -1.49
N LEU A 143 3.57 2.89 -1.56
CA LEU A 143 3.36 2.06 -0.38
C LEU A 143 4.69 1.67 0.29
N ALA A 144 5.69 1.27 -0.50
CA ALA A 144 7.02 0.96 0.00
C ALA A 144 7.65 2.16 0.72
N ASN A 145 7.47 3.37 0.18
CA ASN A 145 7.96 4.60 0.83
C ASN A 145 7.30 4.86 2.17
N GLY A 146 5.99 4.64 2.30
CA GLY A 146 5.31 4.75 3.60
C GLY A 146 5.75 3.68 4.62
N LEU A 147 6.24 2.53 4.16
CA LEU A 147 6.70 1.42 5.00
C LEU A 147 8.17 1.50 5.40
N ASP A 148 8.96 2.38 4.78
CA ASP A 148 10.41 2.47 4.96
C ASP A 148 10.83 2.57 6.43
N GLN A 149 10.22 3.49 7.19
CA GLN A 149 10.49 3.62 8.62
C GLN A 149 10.11 2.33 9.37
N TRP A 150 8.96 1.73 9.07
CA TRP A 150 8.54 0.49 9.72
C TRP A 150 9.51 -0.67 9.46
N TRP A 151 10.00 -0.82 8.22
CA TRP A 151 11.00 -1.83 7.90
C TRP A 151 12.30 -1.61 8.66
N ARG A 152 12.78 -0.37 8.79
CA ARG A 152 13.99 -0.07 9.59
C ARG A 152 13.80 -0.43 11.06
N GLU A 153 12.73 0.04 11.67
CA GLU A 153 12.47 -0.15 13.10
C GLU A 153 12.18 -1.62 13.47
N ARG A 154 11.69 -2.41 12.51
CA ARG A 154 11.43 -3.85 12.69
C ARG A 154 12.59 -4.74 12.24
N GLY A 155 13.70 -4.19 11.74
CA GLY A 155 14.82 -4.98 11.22
C GLY A 155 14.46 -5.81 9.98
N LEU A 156 13.52 -5.31 9.16
CA LEU A 156 12.97 -5.98 7.98
C LEU A 156 13.56 -5.41 6.68
N ALA A 157 14.82 -4.94 6.71
CA ALA A 157 15.47 -4.32 5.56
C ALA A 157 15.48 -5.25 4.33
N ARG A 158 15.73 -6.54 4.51
CA ARG A 158 15.64 -7.55 3.44
C ARG A 158 14.25 -7.66 2.82
N GLU A 159 13.18 -7.50 3.61
CA GLU A 159 11.81 -7.50 3.09
C GLU A 159 11.57 -6.27 2.22
N GLY A 160 12.00 -5.09 2.66
CA GLY A 160 11.94 -3.86 1.88
C GLY A 160 12.65 -4.00 0.53
N ARG A 161 13.90 -4.49 0.51
CA ARG A 161 14.65 -4.74 -0.73
C ARG A 161 13.97 -5.74 -1.65
N LEU A 162 13.38 -6.80 -1.10
CA LEU A 162 12.65 -7.79 -1.90
C LEU A 162 11.45 -7.15 -2.62
N TRP A 163 10.68 -6.31 -1.94
CA TRP A 163 9.53 -5.62 -2.54
C TRP A 163 9.96 -4.60 -3.59
N LEU A 164 10.97 -3.78 -3.28
CA LEU A 164 11.53 -2.83 -4.25
C LEU A 164 12.03 -3.55 -5.50
N PHE A 165 12.77 -4.64 -5.35
CA PHE A 165 13.25 -5.45 -6.47
C PHE A 165 12.09 -5.96 -7.36
N ARG A 166 11.03 -6.47 -6.75
CA ARG A 166 9.83 -6.94 -7.48
C ARG A 166 9.13 -5.79 -8.23
N LEU A 167 9.03 -4.61 -7.61
CA LEU A 167 8.45 -3.42 -8.23
C LEU A 167 9.30 -2.92 -9.41
N TYR A 168 10.63 -2.95 -9.30
CA TYR A 168 11.52 -2.65 -10.43
C TYR A 168 11.34 -3.64 -11.59
N GLY A 169 11.19 -4.94 -11.27
CA GLY A 169 10.85 -5.96 -12.25
C GLY A 169 9.55 -5.64 -12.97
N ARG A 170 8.50 -5.31 -12.21
CA ARG A 170 7.19 -4.91 -12.77
C ARG A 170 7.29 -3.69 -13.68
N ILE A 171 8.03 -2.65 -13.28
CA ILE A 171 8.27 -1.45 -14.11
C ILE A 171 8.95 -1.82 -15.43
N ALA A 172 9.96 -2.70 -15.38
CA ALA A 172 10.64 -3.17 -16.58
C ALA A 172 9.73 -4.01 -17.49
N GLU A 173 8.83 -4.82 -16.92
CA GLU A 173 7.86 -5.65 -17.66
C GLU A 173 6.77 -4.81 -18.34
N THR A 174 6.22 -3.81 -17.65
CA THR A 174 5.07 -3.03 -18.14
C THR A 174 5.47 -1.76 -18.89
N GLY A 175 6.68 -1.24 -18.67
CA GLY A 175 7.09 0.08 -19.14
C GLY A 175 6.32 1.22 -18.48
N GLU A 176 5.72 1.00 -17.29
CA GLU A 176 4.99 2.04 -16.57
C GLU A 176 5.89 3.26 -16.32
N PRO A 177 5.49 4.47 -16.76
CA PRO A 177 6.30 5.66 -16.57
C PRO A 177 6.30 6.07 -15.10
N ILE A 178 7.49 6.02 -14.48
CA ILE A 178 7.71 6.49 -13.11
C ILE A 178 8.51 7.80 -13.17
N PRO A 179 8.09 8.86 -12.46
CA PRO A 179 8.91 10.07 -12.36
C PRO A 179 10.29 9.76 -11.76
N GLU A 180 11.33 10.37 -12.32
CA GLU A 180 12.72 10.17 -11.86
C GLU A 180 12.90 10.48 -10.37
N ALA A 181 12.16 11.44 -9.81
CA ALA A 181 12.19 11.72 -8.38
C ALA A 181 11.67 10.54 -7.53
N GLU A 182 10.60 9.86 -7.97
CA GLU A 182 10.07 8.68 -7.27
C GLU A 182 11.02 7.48 -7.41
N LEU A 183 11.70 7.32 -8.55
CA LEU A 183 12.75 6.31 -8.72
C LEU A 183 13.98 6.59 -7.86
N ALA A 184 14.41 7.84 -7.78
CA ALA A 184 15.53 8.26 -6.94
C ALA A 184 15.27 7.92 -5.47
N ALA A 185 14.09 8.26 -4.96
CA ALA A 185 13.65 7.91 -3.62
C ALA A 185 13.68 6.39 -3.35
N ALA A 186 13.13 5.60 -4.29
CA ALA A 186 13.11 4.15 -4.17
C ALA A 186 14.52 3.52 -4.17
N TYR A 187 15.41 3.99 -5.06
CA TYR A 187 16.80 3.53 -5.10
C TYR A 187 17.58 3.93 -3.86
N HIS A 188 17.34 5.14 -3.33
CA HIS A 188 17.96 5.58 -2.09
C HIS A 188 17.54 4.70 -0.91
N MET A 189 16.24 4.43 -0.78
CA MET A 189 15.72 3.51 0.23
C MET A 189 16.33 2.10 0.10
N HIS A 190 16.42 1.57 -1.13
CA HIS A 190 17.06 0.27 -1.39
C HIS A 190 18.52 0.27 -0.92
N SER A 191 19.26 1.34 -1.21
CA SER A 191 20.64 1.53 -0.77
C SER A 191 20.76 1.49 0.75
N LEU A 192 19.93 2.27 1.46
CA LEU A 192 19.93 2.32 2.92
C LEU A 192 19.62 0.94 3.54
N HIS A 193 18.64 0.22 3.00
CA HIS A 193 18.33 -1.12 3.43
C HIS A 193 19.43 -2.14 3.10
N ALA A 194 20.20 -1.94 2.03
CA ALA A 194 21.33 -2.81 1.69
C ALA A 194 22.49 -2.61 2.66
N GLY A 195 22.81 -1.34 2.97
CA GLY A 195 23.81 -0.99 3.97
C GLY A 195 23.47 -1.52 5.37
N ALA A 196 22.20 -1.45 5.77
CA ALA A 196 21.71 -2.00 7.03
C ALA A 196 21.91 -3.54 7.16
N ASP A 197 21.90 -4.26 6.04
CA ASP A 197 22.15 -5.72 5.98
C ASP A 197 23.64 -6.05 5.68
N GLY A 198 24.51 -5.05 5.54
CA GLY A 198 25.93 -5.23 5.23
C GLY A 198 26.23 -5.57 3.75
N GLU A 199 25.26 -5.40 2.85
CA GLU A 199 25.37 -5.70 1.43
C GLU A 199 26.03 -4.53 0.66
N VAL A 200 27.32 -4.28 0.93
CA VAL A 200 28.07 -3.09 0.46
C VAL A 200 28.02 -2.91 -1.06
N ALA A 201 28.12 -3.99 -1.83
CA ALA A 201 28.07 -3.91 -3.29
C ALA A 201 26.68 -3.52 -3.81
N GLU A 202 25.62 -4.01 -3.16
CA GLU A 202 24.25 -3.67 -3.50
C GLU A 202 23.94 -2.22 -3.08
N GLU A 203 24.36 -1.81 -1.89
CA GLU A 203 24.28 -0.44 -1.40
C GLU A 203 24.89 0.54 -2.41
N LEU A 204 26.17 0.37 -2.77
CA LEU A 204 26.86 1.27 -3.69
C LEU A 204 26.14 1.35 -5.05
N ARG A 205 25.69 0.21 -5.58
CA ARG A 205 24.98 0.15 -6.86
C ARG A 205 23.69 0.97 -6.82
N PHE A 206 22.91 0.84 -5.75
CA PHE A 206 21.63 1.55 -5.64
C PHE A 206 21.79 3.02 -5.25
N SER A 207 22.80 3.39 -4.46
CA SER A 207 23.18 4.79 -4.23
C SER A 207 23.51 5.50 -5.56
N GLN A 208 24.33 4.90 -6.41
CA GLN A 208 24.66 5.47 -7.74
C GLN A 208 23.43 5.64 -8.64
N ARG A 209 22.49 4.68 -8.61
CA ARG A 209 21.22 4.79 -9.35
C ARG A 209 20.35 5.91 -8.80
N ALA A 210 20.29 6.06 -7.47
CA ALA A 210 19.53 7.12 -6.81
C ALA A 210 20.07 8.49 -7.22
N GLU A 211 21.39 8.70 -7.18
CA GLU A 211 22.01 9.93 -7.64
C GLU A 211 21.74 10.22 -9.12
N ALA A 212 21.85 9.20 -9.99
CA ALA A 212 21.61 9.37 -11.42
C ALA A 212 20.17 9.82 -11.70
N ALA A 213 19.18 9.19 -11.06
CA ALA A 213 17.77 9.55 -11.17
C ALA A 213 17.50 10.96 -10.59
N ALA A 214 18.07 11.28 -9.42
CA ALA A 214 17.92 12.59 -8.81
C ALA A 214 18.51 13.73 -9.69
N ARG A 215 19.62 13.48 -10.39
CA ARG A 215 20.18 14.44 -11.37
C ARG A 215 19.23 14.68 -12.54
N GLN A 216 18.57 13.63 -13.03
CA GLN A 216 17.59 13.74 -14.12
C GLN A 216 16.32 14.45 -13.67
N ALA A 217 15.90 14.26 -12.42
CA ALA A 217 14.77 14.97 -11.82
C ALA A 217 15.05 16.46 -11.56
N GLY A 218 16.32 16.86 -11.48
CA GLY A 218 16.73 18.22 -11.08
C GLY A 218 16.48 18.51 -9.60
N ASP A 219 16.36 17.48 -8.76
CA ASP A 219 16.04 17.63 -7.34
C ASP A 219 17.31 17.68 -6.48
N ALA A 220 17.69 18.90 -6.09
CA ALA A 220 18.87 19.15 -5.26
C ALA A 220 18.76 18.58 -3.84
N GLY A 221 17.53 18.46 -3.29
CA GLY A 221 17.31 17.91 -1.95
C GLY A 221 17.51 16.39 -1.94
N LEU A 222 16.99 15.70 -2.96
CA LEU A 222 17.25 14.28 -3.20
C LEU A 222 18.74 14.00 -3.43
N LEU A 223 19.42 14.84 -4.20
CA LEU A 223 20.87 14.70 -4.44
C LEU A 223 21.70 14.83 -3.16
N ALA A 224 21.32 15.75 -2.27
CA ALA A 224 21.98 15.91 -0.98
C ALA A 224 21.77 14.69 -0.07
N GLY A 225 20.57 14.09 -0.07
CA GLY A 225 20.26 12.88 0.72
C GLY A 225 20.90 11.60 0.16
N CYS A 226 21.03 11.47 -1.16
CA CYS A 226 21.62 10.29 -1.80
C CYS A 226 23.16 10.22 -1.69
N SER A 227 23.80 11.37 -1.43
CA SER A 227 25.25 11.45 -1.24
C SER A 227 25.66 10.74 0.05
N PRO A 228 26.80 10.03 0.09
CA PRO A 228 27.28 9.28 1.26
C PRO A 228 27.47 10.10 2.55
N ALA A 229 27.37 11.44 2.49
CA ALA A 229 27.42 12.34 3.64
C ALA A 229 26.03 12.72 4.23
N GLY A 230 24.92 12.30 3.61
CA GLY A 230 23.57 12.83 3.84
C GLY A 230 22.61 11.97 4.69
N ALA A 231 23.09 11.10 5.58
CA ALA A 231 22.26 10.22 6.39
C ALA A 231 21.52 10.98 7.53
N GLY A 232 20.45 11.72 7.18
CA GLY A 232 19.52 12.34 8.12
C GLY A 232 18.07 11.96 7.80
N PRO A 233 17.16 11.90 8.80
CA PRO A 233 15.79 11.44 8.59
C PRO A 233 14.99 12.39 7.68
N LEU A 234 14.57 11.88 6.52
CA LEU A 234 13.77 12.57 5.51
C LEU A 234 12.30 12.62 5.94
N SER A 235 11.90 13.66 6.68
CA SER A 235 10.50 13.89 7.09
C SER A 235 9.76 14.96 6.28
N THR A 236 10.29 15.46 5.16
CA THR A 236 9.70 16.63 4.48
C THR A 236 9.71 16.55 2.95
N TRP A 237 8.98 15.59 2.35
CA TRP A 237 8.62 15.68 0.92
C TRP A 237 7.14 15.96 0.64
N ALA A 238 6.30 16.02 1.68
CA ALA A 238 4.94 16.51 1.54
C ALA A 238 4.90 18.03 1.75
N SER A 239 5.40 18.83 0.80
CA SER A 239 4.97 20.22 0.50
C SER A 239 6.02 20.97 -0.35
N SER A 240 5.98 20.85 -1.67
CA SER A 240 6.38 21.98 -2.54
C SER A 240 5.86 21.79 -3.97
N THR A 241 4.58 22.09 -4.16
CA THR A 241 4.12 22.63 -5.44
C THR A 241 3.25 23.83 -5.15
N THR A 242 3.84 25.01 -5.11
CA THR A 242 3.13 26.26 -5.34
C THR A 242 3.84 26.95 -6.48
N PRO A 243 3.22 27.14 -7.66
CA PRO A 243 3.81 27.94 -8.70
C PRO A 243 3.69 29.41 -8.27
N SER A 244 4.82 30.10 -8.15
CA SER A 244 4.83 31.55 -8.03
C SER A 244 4.31 32.16 -9.33
N GLY A 245 3.07 32.62 -9.32
CA GLY A 245 2.50 33.41 -10.40
C GLY A 245 3.25 34.73 -10.55
N SER A 246 3.86 34.92 -11.71
CA SER A 246 4.29 36.24 -12.19
C SER A 246 3.03 37.05 -12.50
N ALA A 247 2.83 38.16 -11.79
CA ALA A 247 1.90 39.20 -12.19
C ALA A 247 2.68 40.49 -12.43
N ALA A 248 2.81 40.85 -13.70
CA ALA A 248 3.25 42.14 -14.16
C ALA A 248 2.26 43.23 -13.75
N ARG A 249 2.77 44.38 -13.32
CA ARG A 249 2.26 45.72 -13.63
C ARG A 249 3.43 46.69 -13.70
#